data_AF-A0A5P9XR62-F1
#
_entry.id   AF-A0A5P9XR62-F1
#
_cell.length_a   1.000
_cell.length_b   1.000
_cell.length_c   1.000
_cell.angle_alpha   90.00
_cell.angle_beta   90.00
_cell.angle_gamma   90.00
#
_symmetry.space_group_name_H-M   'P 1'
#
loop_
_entity.id
_entity.type
_entity.pdbx_description
1 polymer ?
#
loop_
_entity_poly.entity_id
_entity_poly.type
_entity_poly.pdbx_seq_one_letter_code
_entity_poly.pdbx_strand_id
1 'polypeptide(L)'
;MILLDTNVISETQRQEPQARVLDWLDAQALETLYLSAITVAELREIAQKLDRAEILPEADYHLSFSDSVQLFRELTPARLVLLKHLKKNGPQSIYELARQLNRNYSNVHTDVQKLTEHHLIDKTEDQQIFVPWDDVEIHLSLSAVA
;
A
#
# COMPACT_ATOMS: atom_id res chain seq x y z
N MET A 1 -25.22 -1.52 0.01
CA MET A 1 -24.13 -2.31 0.59
C MET A 1 -22.92 -1.40 0.67
N ILE A 2 -22.48 -1.10 1.88
CA ILE A 2 -21.36 -0.24 2.23
C ILE A 2 -20.37 -1.12 2.98
N LEU A 3 -19.19 -1.35 2.41
CA LEU A 3 -18.12 -2.07 3.09
C LEU A 3 -17.39 -1.08 4.01
N LEU A 4 -17.41 -1.37 5.31
CA LEU A 4 -16.75 -0.63 6.35
C LEU A 4 -15.29 -1.05 6.46
N ASP A 5 -14.42 -0.06 6.58
CA ASP A 5 -13.03 -0.27 6.99
C ASP A 5 -12.98 -0.48 8.53
N THR A 6 -12.02 -1.27 9.00
CA THR A 6 -11.77 -1.47 10.44
C THR A 6 -11.55 -0.17 11.22
N ASN A 7 -11.03 0.87 10.58
CA ASN A 7 -10.82 2.18 11.20
C ASN A 7 -12.14 2.85 11.60
N VAL A 8 -13.22 2.67 10.82
CA VAL A 8 -14.55 3.22 11.14
C VAL A 8 -15.12 2.57 12.40
N ILE A 9 -14.91 1.26 12.55
CA ILE A 9 -15.31 0.52 13.75
C ILE A 9 -14.47 0.96 14.95
N SER A 10 -13.16 1.15 14.77
CA SER A 10 -12.26 1.59 15.83
C SER A 10 -12.61 2.98 16.38
N GLU A 11 -13.21 3.85 15.56
CA GLU A 11 -13.63 5.19 15.96
C GLU A 11 -14.68 5.14 17.07
N THR A 12 -15.61 4.18 17.01
CA THR A 12 -16.66 3.99 18.05
C THR A 12 -16.10 3.60 19.42
N GLN A 13 -14.83 3.18 19.48
CA GLN A 13 -14.14 2.71 20.68
C GLN A 13 -13.15 3.76 21.23
N ARG A 14 -12.99 4.91 20.58
CA ARG A 14 -12.12 5.99 21.06
C ARG A 14 -12.72 6.70 22.29
N GLN A 15 -11.84 7.21 23.16
CA GLN A 15 -12.24 7.99 24.33
C GLN A 15 -12.94 9.30 23.94
N GLU A 16 -12.49 9.92 22.85
CA GLU A 16 -13.11 11.08 22.22
C GLU A 16 -13.34 10.76 20.74
N PRO A 17 -14.48 10.15 20.38
CA PRO A 17 -14.80 9.78 19.01
C PRO A 17 -15.21 11.00 18.19
N GLN A 18 -14.90 11.00 16.89
CA GLN A 18 -15.35 12.04 15.97
C GLN A 18 -16.87 11.96 15.74
N ALA A 19 -17.60 13.00 16.16
CA ALA A 19 -19.06 13.06 16.06
C ALA A 19 -19.57 12.79 14.64
N ARG A 20 -18.92 13.35 13.61
CA ARG A 20 -19.29 13.12 12.20
C ARG A 20 -19.31 11.65 11.77
N VAL A 21 -18.46 10.80 12.37
CA VAL A 21 -18.38 9.38 12.02
C VAL A 21 -19.55 8.62 12.65
N LEU A 22 -19.90 8.98 13.88
CA LEU A 22 -21.06 8.44 14.58
C LEU A 22 -22.36 8.88 13.90
N ASP A 23 -22.50 10.16 13.58
CA ASP A 23 -23.66 10.71 12.87
C ASP A 23 -23.86 10.03 11.50
N TRP A 24 -22.77 9.76 10.78
CA TRP A 24 -22.84 9.03 9.51
C TRP A 24 -23.24 7.57 9.69
N LEU A 25 -22.69 6.88 10.70
CA LEU A 25 -23.03 5.50 11.03
C LEU A 25 -24.51 5.37 11.42
N ASP A 26 -25.00 6.26 12.27
CA ASP A 26 -26.39 6.30 12.74
C ASP A 26 -27.39 6.60 11.60
N ALA A 27 -26.93 7.26 10.53
CA ALA A 27 -27.73 7.53 9.35
C ALA A 27 -27.86 6.33 8.39
N GLN A 28 -27.09 5.25 8.57
CA GLN A 28 -27.16 4.07 7.70
C GLN A 28 -28.08 2.99 8.30
N ALA A 29 -28.81 2.28 7.43
CA ALA A 29 -29.52 1.07 7.84
C ALA A 29 -28.49 -0.05 8.10
N LEU A 30 -28.61 -0.74 9.24
CA LEU A 30 -27.62 -1.73 9.70
C LEU A 30 -27.38 -2.83 8.67
N GLU A 31 -28.42 -3.27 7.97
CA GLU A 31 -28.37 -4.32 6.95
C GLU A 31 -27.61 -3.89 5.69
N THR A 32 -27.26 -2.60 5.60
CA THR A 32 -26.47 -2.06 4.49
C THR A 32 -24.99 -1.96 4.82
N LEU A 33 -24.60 -2.13 6.08
CA LEU A 33 -23.22 -2.04 6.56
C LEU A 33 -22.59 -3.43 6.69
N TYR A 34 -21.43 -3.62 6.09
CA TYR A 34 -20.68 -4.88 6.12
C TYR A 34 -19.24 -4.62 6.52
N LEU A 35 -18.62 -5.49 7.31
CA LEU A 35 -17.19 -5.43 7.61
C LEU A 35 -16.52 -6.64 6.96
N SER A 36 -15.46 -6.42 6.18
CA SER A 36 -14.62 -7.55 5.76
C SER A 36 -13.87 -8.07 6.97
N ALA A 37 -14.08 -9.34 7.31
CA ALA A 37 -13.32 -10.02 8.35
C ALA A 37 -12.62 -11.23 7.73
N ILE A 38 -11.35 -11.43 8.08
CA ILE A 38 -10.65 -12.70 7.89
C ILE A 38 -10.60 -13.42 9.22
N THR A 39 -11.04 -14.67 9.25
CA THR A 39 -11.04 -15.51 10.44
C THR A 39 -9.64 -16.07 10.70
N VAL A 40 -9.37 -16.41 11.97
CA VAL A 40 -8.14 -17.14 12.32
C VAL A 40 -8.07 -18.49 11.59
N ALA A 41 -9.22 -19.12 11.29
CA ALA A 41 -9.28 -20.36 10.53
C ALA A 41 -8.79 -20.15 9.09
N GLU A 42 -9.26 -19.10 8.41
CA GLU A 42 -8.81 -18.74 7.06
C GLU A 42 -7.32 -18.37 7.03
N LEU A 43 -6.83 -17.61 8.03
CA LEU A 43 -5.40 -17.32 8.16
C LEU A 43 -4.56 -18.59 8.33
N ARG A 44 -5.03 -19.56 9.13
CA ARG A 44 -4.35 -20.85 9.29
C ARG A 44 -4.39 -21.68 8.02
N GLU A 45 -5.48 -21.61 7.26
CA GLU A 45 -5.57 -22.30 5.97
C GLU A 45 -4.58 -21.72 4.97
N ILE A 46 -4.47 -20.39 4.88
CA ILE A 46 -3.44 -19.71 4.08
C ILE A 46 -2.03 -20.13 4.52
N ALA A 47 -1.75 -20.14 5.83
CA ALA A 47 -0.46 -20.59 6.35
C ALA A 47 -0.15 -22.06 6.01
N GLN A 48 -1.14 -22.96 6.11
CA GLN A 48 -0.97 -24.37 5.74
C GLN A 48 -0.74 -24.55 4.24
N LYS A 49 -1.42 -23.77 3.39
CA LYS A 49 -1.17 -23.77 1.94
C LYS A 49 0.26 -23.31 1.64
N LEU A 50 0.73 -22.27 2.32
CA LEU A 50 2.10 -21.79 2.20
C LEU A 50 3.13 -22.86 2.61
N ASP A 51 2.92 -23.54 3.75
CA ASP A 51 3.79 -24.63 4.23
C ASP A 51 3.87 -25.81 3.23
N ARG A 52 2.81 -26.02 2.46
CA ARG A 52 2.73 -27.07 1.44
C ARG A 52 3.18 -26.61 0.05
N ALA A 53 3.64 -25.36 -0.08
CA ALA A 53 3.93 -24.72 -1.36
C ALA A 53 2.74 -24.78 -2.35
N GLU A 54 1.52 -24.77 -1.82
CA GLU A 54 0.31 -24.63 -2.63
C GLU A 54 0.17 -23.17 -3.09
N ILE A 55 -0.46 -22.98 -4.26
CA ILE A 55 -0.71 -21.65 -4.82
C ILE A 55 -1.70 -20.93 -3.91
N LEU A 56 -1.26 -19.80 -3.35
CA LEU A 56 -2.12 -18.90 -2.60
C LEU A 56 -3.05 -18.13 -3.54
N PRO A 57 -4.26 -17.76 -3.10
CA PRO A 57 -5.07 -16.82 -3.85
C PRO A 57 -4.27 -15.54 -4.10
N GLU A 58 -4.39 -15.01 -5.31
CA GLU A 58 -3.78 -13.74 -5.68
C GLU A 58 -4.36 -12.64 -4.79
N ALA A 59 -3.48 -11.90 -4.11
CA ALA A 59 -3.86 -10.86 -3.17
C ALA A 59 -3.07 -9.59 -3.48
N ASP A 60 -3.79 -8.48 -3.52
CA ASP A 60 -3.18 -7.17 -3.72
C ASP A 60 -2.30 -6.80 -2.51
N TYR A 61 -1.18 -6.16 -2.78
CA TYR A 61 -0.31 -5.62 -1.75
C TYR A 61 -0.81 -4.26 -1.29
N HIS A 62 -1.33 -4.19 -0.06
CA HIS A 62 -1.81 -2.95 0.55
C HIS A 62 -0.77 -2.34 1.49
N LEU A 63 -0.23 -1.18 1.10
CA LEU A 63 0.65 -0.35 1.92
C LEU A 63 -0.16 0.81 2.55
N SER A 64 -0.24 0.84 3.87
CA SER A 64 -0.99 1.87 4.62
C SER A 64 -0.07 2.81 5.38
N PHE A 65 -0.50 4.07 5.52
CA PHE A 65 0.19 5.12 6.27
C PHE A 65 -0.77 5.72 7.32
N SER A 66 -0.23 6.23 8.43
CA SER A 66 -1.05 6.85 9.48
C SER A 66 -1.78 8.10 9.00
N ASP A 67 -1.17 8.83 8.07
CA ASP A 67 -1.69 10.07 7.52
C ASP A 67 -1.04 10.40 6.17
N SER A 68 -1.57 11.42 5.49
CA SER A 68 -1.07 11.88 4.20
C SER A 68 0.34 12.47 4.27
N VAL A 69 0.75 13.04 5.41
CA VAL A 69 2.10 13.62 5.58
C VAL A 69 3.14 12.51 5.57
N GLN A 70 2.87 11.38 6.24
CA GLN A 70 3.71 10.21 6.19
C GLN A 70 3.75 9.62 4.77
N LEU A 71 2.60 9.47 4.10
CA LEU A 71 2.55 9.03 2.71
C LEU A 71 3.47 9.88 1.82
N PHE A 72 3.36 11.21 1.84
CA PHE A 72 4.15 12.06 0.95
C PHE A 72 5.64 12.13 1.31
N ARG A 73 5.98 11.80 2.56
CA ARG A 73 7.38 11.62 3.00
C ARG A 73 7.98 10.33 2.45
N GLU A 74 7.19 9.27 2.39
CA GLU A 74 7.62 7.96 1.91
C GLU A 74 7.53 7.82 0.38
N LEU A 75 6.53 8.41 -0.25
CA LEU A 75 6.30 8.42 -1.70
C LEU A 75 6.43 9.84 -2.27
N THR A 76 7.66 10.34 -2.24
CA THR A 76 7.99 11.66 -2.80
C THR A 76 7.77 11.70 -4.32
N PRO A 77 7.60 12.90 -4.92
CA PRO A 77 7.46 13.03 -6.37
C PRO A 77 8.61 12.36 -7.14
N ALA A 78 9.83 12.42 -6.63
CA ALA A 78 10.99 11.80 -7.25
C ALA A 78 10.92 10.27 -7.24
N ARG A 79 10.40 9.66 -6.17
CA ARG A 79 10.16 8.22 -6.07
C ARG A 79 9.02 7.77 -6.98
N LEU A 80 7.96 8.58 -7.11
CA LEU A 80 6.87 8.29 -8.05
C LEU A 80 7.33 8.33 -9.51
N VAL A 81 8.17 9.30 -9.88
CA VAL A 81 8.80 9.35 -11.21
C VAL A 81 9.68 8.12 -11.45
N LEU A 82 10.45 7.71 -10.43
CA LEU A 82 11.29 6.53 -10.49
C LEU A 82 10.47 5.26 -10.73
N LEU A 83 9.40 5.03 -9.96
CA LEU A 83 8.49 3.89 -10.13
C LEU A 83 7.89 3.86 -11.54
N LYS A 84 7.38 4.99 -12.04
CA LYS A 84 6.84 5.10 -13.41
C LYS A 84 7.88 4.76 -14.46
N HIS A 85 9.12 5.22 -14.27
CA HIS A 85 10.21 4.94 -15.20
C HIS A 85 10.61 3.47 -15.21
N LEU A 86 10.74 2.85 -14.04
CA LEU A 86 11.01 1.41 -13.92
C LEU A 86 9.89 0.58 -14.53
N LYS A 87 8.62 0.89 -14.22
CA LYS A 87 7.46 0.18 -14.78
C LYS A 87 7.43 0.25 -16.31
N LYS A 88 7.82 1.39 -16.89
CA LYS A 88 7.87 1.58 -18.35
C LYS A 88 9.03 0.83 -19.02
N ASN A 89 10.21 0.83 -18.42
CA ASN A 89 11.43 0.36 -19.09
C ASN A 89 11.86 -1.06 -18.65
N GLY A 90 11.17 -1.63 -17.66
CA GLY A 90 11.48 -2.95 -17.13
C GLY A 90 12.71 -2.99 -16.21
N PRO A 91 13.17 -4.21 -15.87
CA PRO A 91 14.34 -4.43 -15.02
C PRO A 91 15.60 -3.74 -15.55
N GLN A 92 16.28 -2.99 -14.68
CA GLN A 92 17.52 -2.29 -15.01
C GLN A 92 18.39 -2.07 -13.77
N SER A 93 19.65 -1.69 -13.94
CA SER A 93 20.52 -1.36 -12.81
C SER A 93 20.18 0.01 -12.20
N ILE A 94 20.52 0.23 -10.93
CA ILE A 94 20.40 1.55 -10.26
C ILE A 94 21.21 2.61 -11.02
N TYR A 95 22.35 2.22 -11.58
CA TYR A 95 23.22 3.12 -12.35
C TYR A 95 22.54 3.59 -13.64
N GLU A 96 21.95 2.69 -14.43
CA GLU A 96 21.23 3.04 -15.65
C GLU A 96 20.02 3.91 -15.35
N LEU A 97 19.26 3.58 -14.32
CA LEU A 97 18.14 4.37 -13.85
C LEU A 97 18.57 5.81 -13.50
N ALA A 98 19.66 5.97 -12.75
CA ALA A 98 20.20 7.28 -12.40
C ALA A 98 20.62 8.09 -13.64
N ARG A 99 21.29 7.42 -14.59
CA ARG A 99 21.70 8.01 -15.86
C ARG A 99 20.50 8.45 -16.70
N GLN A 100 19.48 7.61 -16.82
CA GLN A 100 18.28 7.88 -17.64
C GLN A 100 17.41 8.99 -17.03
N LEU A 101 17.31 9.05 -15.71
CA LEU A 101 16.61 10.12 -15.00
C LEU A 101 17.42 11.42 -14.90
N ASN A 102 18.69 11.42 -15.32
CA ASN A 102 19.65 12.52 -15.14
C ASN A 102 19.72 12.98 -13.66
N ARG A 103 19.80 12.01 -12.73
CA ARG A 103 19.87 12.24 -11.29
C ARG A 103 21.17 11.68 -10.70
N ASN A 104 21.61 12.25 -9.58
CA ASN A 104 22.76 11.73 -8.86
C ASN A 104 22.52 10.30 -8.34
N TYR A 105 23.50 9.41 -8.55
CA TYR A 105 23.42 8.00 -8.16
C TYR A 105 23.08 7.79 -6.68
N SER A 106 23.71 8.51 -5.74
CA SER A 106 23.49 8.31 -4.30
C SER A 106 22.05 8.66 -3.89
N ASN A 107 21.45 9.65 -4.54
CA ASN A 107 20.06 10.02 -4.31
C ASN A 107 19.11 8.94 -4.85
N VAL A 108 19.40 8.42 -6.05
CA VAL A 108 18.61 7.33 -6.66
C VAL A 108 18.75 6.05 -5.86
N HIS A 109 19.95 5.70 -5.39
CA HIS A 109 20.18 4.56 -4.52
C HIS A 109 19.36 4.65 -3.24
N THR A 110 19.35 5.82 -2.58
CA THR A 110 18.54 6.07 -1.38
C THR A 110 17.05 5.92 -1.65
N ASP A 111 16.57 6.44 -2.79
CA ASP A 111 15.18 6.31 -3.20
C ASP A 111 14.79 4.85 -3.48
N VAL A 112 15.65 4.10 -4.20
CA VAL A 112 15.46 2.68 -4.48
C VAL A 112 15.41 1.87 -3.18
N GLN A 113 16.32 2.13 -2.25
CA GLN A 113 16.33 1.44 -0.96
C GLN A 113 15.02 1.64 -0.21
N LYS A 114 14.52 2.88 -0.13
CA LYS A 114 13.24 3.20 0.51
C LYS A 114 12.06 2.50 -0.18
N LEU A 115 12.05 2.45 -1.51
CA LEU A 115 10.99 1.76 -2.25
C LEU A 115 11.05 0.23 -2.11
N THR A 116 12.24 -0.34 -1.95
CA THR A 116 12.40 -1.78 -1.62
C THR A 116 11.94 -2.08 -0.19
N GLU A 117 12.20 -1.21 0.78
CA GLU A 117 11.67 -1.34 2.15
C GLU A 117 10.12 -1.41 2.15
N HIS A 118 9.48 -0.65 1.26
CA HIS A 118 8.03 -0.66 1.03
C HIS A 118 7.54 -1.73 0.04
N HIS A 119 8.43 -2.60 -0.45
CA HIS A 119 8.15 -3.66 -1.41
C HIS A 119 7.52 -3.16 -2.73
N LEU A 120 7.72 -1.88 -3.07
CA LEU A 120 7.30 -1.30 -4.34
C LEU A 120 8.33 -1.55 -5.46
N ILE A 121 9.54 -1.93 -5.08
CA ILE A 121 10.62 -2.37 -5.98
C ILE A 121 11.18 -3.68 -5.44
N ASP A 122 11.37 -4.64 -6.34
CA ASP A 122 12.10 -5.87 -6.05
C ASP A 122 13.39 -5.96 -6.89
N LYS A 123 14.25 -6.92 -6.54
CA LYS A 123 15.53 -7.18 -7.19
C LYS A 123 15.57 -8.58 -7.79
N THR A 124 16.06 -8.67 -9.03
CA THR A 124 16.40 -9.95 -9.63
C THR A 124 17.70 -10.50 -9.03
N GLU A 125 17.99 -11.78 -9.31
CA GLU A 125 19.28 -12.42 -8.94
C GLU A 125 20.49 -11.62 -9.48
N ASP A 126 20.34 -11.03 -10.67
CA ASP A 126 21.35 -10.19 -11.33
C ASP A 126 21.42 -8.74 -10.81
N GLN A 127 20.82 -8.45 -9.65
CA GLN A 127 20.80 -7.13 -9.02
C GLN A 127 20.10 -6.02 -9.84
N GLN A 128 19.28 -6.40 -10.83
CA GLN A 128 18.42 -5.44 -11.52
C GLN A 128 17.18 -5.15 -10.69
N ILE A 129 16.74 -3.90 -10.69
CA ILE A 129 15.55 -3.44 -9.97
C ILE A 129 14.36 -3.31 -10.90
N PHE A 130 13.18 -3.71 -10.43
CA PHE A 130 11.93 -3.62 -11.18
C PHE A 130 10.73 -3.41 -10.25
N VAL A 131 9.59 -2.98 -10.82
CA VAL A 131 8.31 -2.89 -10.11
C VAL A 131 7.56 -4.21 -10.33
N PRO A 132 7.30 -5.02 -9.28
CA PRO A 132 6.70 -6.35 -9.43
C PRO A 132 5.17 -6.34 -9.56
N TRP A 133 4.55 -5.15 -9.55
CA TRP A 133 3.11 -4.96 -9.55
C TRP A 133 2.60 -4.58 -10.93
N ASP A 134 1.44 -5.09 -11.33
CA ASP A 134 0.77 -4.70 -12.58
C ASP A 134 0.37 -3.22 -12.57
N ASP A 135 -0.25 -2.77 -11.50
CA ASP A 135 -0.60 -1.37 -11.25
C ASP A 135 -0.28 -0.95 -9.82
N VAL A 136 -0.06 0.35 -9.63
CA VAL A 136 0.17 0.96 -8.31
C VAL A 136 -0.78 2.13 -8.16
N GLU A 137 -1.80 1.97 -7.32
CA GLU A 137 -2.79 3.00 -7.03
C GLU A 137 -2.50 3.69 -5.68
N ILE A 138 -2.80 4.99 -5.62
CA ILE A 138 -2.70 5.77 -4.38
C ILE A 138 -4.09 6.29 -4.05
N HIS A 139 -4.66 5.81 -2.96
CA HIS A 139 -5.97 6.26 -2.48
C HIS A 139 -5.76 7.25 -1.34
N LEU A 140 -6.30 8.46 -1.51
CA LEU A 140 -6.20 9.56 -0.55
C LEU A 140 -7.59 10.02 -0.15
N SER A 141 -7.93 9.89 1.12
CA SER A 141 -9.17 10.45 1.66
C SER A 141 -8.94 11.90 2.10
N LEU A 142 -9.68 12.83 1.49
CA LEU A 142 -9.65 14.26 1.82
C LEU A 142 -10.87 14.69 2.63
N SER A 143 -11.68 13.76 3.13
CA SER A 143 -12.87 14.10 3.90
C SER A 143 -12.48 14.90 5.14
N ALA A 144 -12.81 16.19 5.09
CA ALA A 144 -12.46 17.19 6.10
C ALA A 144 -12.83 16.64 7.47
N VAL A 145 -11.82 16.43 8.34
CA VAL A 145 -12.04 16.27 9.78
C VAL A 145 -12.92 17.44 10.20
N ALA A 146 -14.20 17.14 10.39
CA ALA A 146 -15.21 18.04 10.89
C ALA A 146 -15.53 17.59 12.32
#